data_AF-A0A1G1N8T1-F1
#
_entry.id   AF-A0A1G1N8T1-F1
#
_cell.length_a   1.000
_cell.length_b   1.000
_cell.length_c   1.000
_cell.angle_alpha   90.00
_cell.angle_beta   90.00
_cell.angle_gamma   90.00
#
_symmetry.space_group_name_H-M   'P 1'
#
loop_
_entity.id
_entity.type
_entity.pdbx_description
1 polymer ?
#
loop_
_entity_poly.entity_id
_entity_poly.type
_entity_poly.pdbx_seq_one_letter_code
_entity_poly.pdbx_strand_id
1 'polypeptide(L)'
;MAPNSQSHKVENYKLKSEIREFIIQKASEHPELGCRKLSGLIEQAFKVDISKSTISTVLKSEGLNKPVGRCSSKKKDRPATLLTYEADRGKARNEETLLLSTDKQPELLISAPETALPNMGCWFLKAAELSLGGARAISDILSSINKDERKPADFLPLIESLLYLALFGAQEYKDLVPLSQNSLSALTGKKYSAEDLQWCLDYLKLTQPITLKIFNRLVALRAGVLAIKFILEDNSFFFLDAGGHSIWSTNRIPKYFSAGIEKTKEWLNEAMAGIKPLTLQAPPGFAAPTSAFLDFLASFQCEKPDKTIKRIELYSPDNLLIDTIQPPPQKKRYFILGLWPWQYKNRDRGTAQQLSLRSLAMTNNDNRKILDIITNLEKEKHNDNEVIAYYLERWPNPEIGYQDFLDKIGHFHQCAQIEWRQKNNVQFQEDGGLTLNVLLDYWRRELNLYCQRYFFPLSCHEWDFLLLKERFYNLQAKVYSETALLKVVFELPKDFPHLQDLSYACQRVNEADIHLLDRRKLAFEAGARIGKGAGISLDGINP
;
A
#
# COMPACT_ATOMS: atom_id res chain seq x y z
N MET A 1 43.07 38.47 -3.97
CA MET A 1 43.35 37.23 -4.70
C MET A 1 42.96 36.06 -3.80
N ALA A 2 41.81 35.44 -4.06
CA ALA A 2 41.29 34.30 -3.30
C ALA A 2 41.53 33.01 -4.11
N PRO A 3 41.83 31.86 -3.47
CA PRO A 3 42.16 30.65 -4.22
C PRO A 3 40.90 29.92 -4.69
N ASN A 4 40.96 29.50 -5.95
CA ASN A 4 40.00 28.65 -6.64
C ASN A 4 39.70 27.36 -5.87
N SER A 5 38.44 27.13 -5.53
CA SER A 5 37.93 25.84 -5.07
C SER A 5 37.74 24.91 -6.28
N GLN A 6 38.71 24.03 -6.52
CA GLN A 6 38.55 22.91 -7.45
C GLN A 6 37.60 21.88 -6.83
N SER A 7 36.51 21.57 -7.55
CA SER A 7 35.59 20.51 -7.21
C SER A 7 36.30 19.15 -7.32
N HIS A 8 36.47 18.45 -6.21
CA HIS A 8 36.90 17.06 -6.21
C HIS A 8 35.85 16.18 -6.90
N LYS A 9 36.16 15.77 -8.12
CA LYS A 9 35.44 14.71 -8.85
C LYS A 9 35.69 13.41 -8.08
N VAL A 10 34.62 12.79 -7.59
CA VAL A 10 34.67 11.46 -6.96
C VAL A 10 35.22 10.47 -7.99
N GLU A 11 36.46 10.03 -7.82
CA GLU A 11 37.06 8.98 -8.64
C GLU A 11 36.35 7.65 -8.33
N ASN A 12 35.54 7.18 -9.29
CA ASN A 12 35.00 5.84 -9.30
C ASN A 12 36.16 4.84 -9.34
N TYR A 13 36.53 4.33 -8.16
CA TYR A 13 37.49 3.26 -8.01
C TYR A 13 37.08 2.03 -8.86
N LYS A 14 38.07 1.50 -9.60
CA LYS A 14 38.15 0.18 -10.26
C LYS A 14 37.77 0.03 -11.74
N LEU A 15 38.00 1.05 -12.59
CA LEU A 15 38.23 0.78 -14.01
C LEU A 15 39.56 1.38 -14.43
N LYS A 16 40.52 0.54 -14.87
CA LYS A 16 41.80 1.04 -15.38
C LYS A 16 41.55 1.97 -16.58
N SER A 17 42.34 3.05 -16.69
CA SER A 17 42.23 4.03 -17.78
C SER A 17 42.31 3.37 -19.15
N GLU A 18 43.23 2.42 -19.33
CA GLU A 18 43.41 1.65 -20.57
C GLU A 18 42.13 0.91 -21.02
N ILE A 19 41.36 0.36 -20.08
CA ILE A 19 40.10 -0.33 -20.37
C ILE A 19 39.00 0.68 -20.72
N ARG A 20 38.97 1.83 -20.02
CA ARG A 20 38.02 2.90 -20.31
C ARG A 20 38.24 3.46 -21.70
N GLU A 21 39.47 3.77 -22.06
CA GLU A 21 39.85 4.25 -23.40
C GLU A 21 39.51 3.24 -24.47
N PHE A 22 39.77 1.94 -24.23
CA PHE A 22 39.39 0.88 -25.15
C PHE A 22 37.87 0.79 -25.38
N ILE A 23 37.05 0.94 -24.33
CA ILE A 23 35.58 0.97 -24.45
C ILE A 23 35.14 2.13 -25.35
N ILE A 24 35.70 3.33 -25.13
CA ILE A 24 35.35 4.55 -25.86
C ILE A 24 35.76 4.41 -27.33
N GLN A 25 36.99 3.98 -27.58
CA GLN A 25 37.52 3.78 -28.92
C GLN A 25 36.67 2.76 -29.71
N LYS A 26 36.42 1.58 -29.14
CA LYS A 26 35.65 0.53 -29.84
C LYS A 26 34.19 0.91 -30.08
N ALA A 27 33.57 1.63 -29.15
CA ALA A 27 32.21 2.13 -29.35
C ALA A 27 32.13 3.24 -30.41
N SER A 28 33.18 4.06 -30.54
CA SER A 28 33.29 5.09 -31.58
C SER A 28 33.58 4.50 -32.96
N GLU A 29 34.47 3.51 -33.06
CA GLU A 29 34.81 2.81 -34.32
C GLU A 29 33.66 1.94 -34.83
N HIS A 30 32.93 1.30 -33.92
CA HIS A 30 31.89 0.31 -34.23
C HIS A 30 30.59 0.59 -33.45
N PRO A 31 29.79 1.59 -33.86
CA PRO A 31 28.59 1.99 -33.12
C PRO A 31 27.59 0.84 -32.93
N GLU A 32 27.55 -0.16 -33.81
CA GLU A 32 26.70 -1.35 -33.76
C GLU A 32 27.00 -2.30 -32.58
N LEU A 33 28.12 -2.14 -31.89
CA LEU A 33 28.48 -2.96 -30.74
C LEU A 33 27.66 -2.57 -29.50
N GLY A 34 26.73 -3.44 -29.10
CA GLY A 34 26.06 -3.33 -27.80
C GLY A 34 26.98 -3.72 -26.64
N CYS A 35 26.62 -3.34 -25.40
CA CYS A 35 27.44 -3.59 -24.20
C CYS A 35 27.84 -5.07 -24.02
N ARG A 36 27.01 -6.02 -24.48
CA ARG A 36 27.34 -7.47 -24.42
C ARG A 36 28.52 -7.84 -25.31
N LYS A 37 28.62 -7.26 -26.52
CA LYS A 37 29.75 -7.53 -27.42
C LYS A 37 31.03 -6.85 -26.92
N LEU A 38 30.91 -5.62 -26.43
CA LEU A 38 32.03 -4.90 -25.82
C LEU A 38 32.60 -5.66 -24.61
N SER A 39 31.74 -6.23 -23.77
CA SER A 39 32.16 -7.10 -22.64
C SER A 39 33.07 -8.24 -23.10
N GLY A 40 32.69 -8.96 -24.16
CA GLY A 40 33.49 -10.06 -24.70
C GLY A 40 34.81 -9.60 -25.32
N LEU A 41 34.84 -8.42 -25.97
CA LEU A 41 36.09 -7.85 -26.51
C LEU A 41 37.06 -7.45 -25.39
N ILE A 42 36.55 -6.90 -24.29
CA ILE A 42 37.36 -6.53 -23.13
C ILE A 42 37.93 -7.77 -22.45
N GLU A 43 37.10 -8.80 -22.25
CA GLU A 43 37.54 -10.07 -21.67
C GLU A 43 38.63 -10.71 -22.55
N GLN A 44 38.49 -10.67 -23.88
CA GLN A 44 39.48 -11.20 -24.81
C GLN A 44 40.82 -10.44 -24.73
N ALA A 45 40.76 -9.10 -24.72
CA ALA A 45 41.94 -8.22 -24.81
C ALA A 45 42.68 -8.06 -23.47
N PHE A 46 41.95 -7.91 -22.36
CA PHE A 46 42.52 -7.59 -21.05
C PHE A 46 42.45 -8.74 -20.04
N LYS A 47 41.76 -9.85 -20.36
CA LYS A 47 41.51 -10.98 -19.43
C LYS A 47 40.79 -10.54 -18.15
N VAL A 48 39.91 -9.54 -18.26
CA VAL A 48 39.09 -9.02 -17.16
C VAL A 48 37.62 -9.10 -17.55
N ASP A 49 36.79 -9.73 -16.72
CA ASP A 49 35.34 -9.71 -16.87
C ASP A 49 34.76 -8.41 -16.31
N ILE A 50 33.96 -7.71 -17.11
CA ILE A 50 33.37 -6.41 -16.76
C ILE A 50 31.87 -6.45 -16.98
N SER A 51 31.14 -6.08 -15.93
CA SER A 51 29.68 -6.06 -16.01
C SER A 51 29.17 -5.08 -17.08
N LYS A 52 28.07 -5.47 -17.74
CA LYS A 52 27.40 -4.64 -18.76
C LYS A 52 27.00 -3.25 -18.23
N SER A 53 26.66 -3.15 -16.95
CA SER A 53 26.29 -1.88 -16.30
C SER A 53 27.48 -0.93 -16.17
N THR A 54 28.68 -1.45 -15.89
CA THR A 54 29.92 -0.65 -15.89
C THR A 54 30.19 -0.07 -17.27
N ILE A 55 30.11 -0.90 -18.33
CA ILE A 55 30.29 -0.45 -19.73
C ILE A 55 29.22 0.60 -20.09
N SER A 56 27.96 0.38 -19.72
CA SER A 56 26.88 1.35 -19.97
C SER A 56 27.12 2.69 -19.26
N THR A 57 27.70 2.67 -18.07
CA THR A 57 28.03 3.89 -17.32
C THR A 57 29.11 4.71 -18.03
N VAL A 58 30.16 4.04 -18.54
CA VAL A 58 31.21 4.69 -19.35
C VAL A 58 30.64 5.28 -20.64
N LEU A 59 29.80 4.53 -21.37
CA LEU A 59 29.20 5.05 -22.61
C LEU A 59 28.25 6.23 -22.37
N LYS A 60 27.53 6.23 -21.24
CA LYS A 60 26.67 7.36 -20.85
C LYS A 60 27.47 8.60 -20.49
N SER A 61 28.60 8.48 -19.80
CA SER A 61 29.42 9.64 -19.42
C SER A 61 30.06 10.32 -20.62
N GLU A 62 30.27 9.60 -21.72
CA GLU A 62 30.88 10.11 -22.96
C GLU A 62 29.86 10.42 -24.07
N GLY A 63 28.54 10.31 -23.79
CA GLY A 63 27.50 10.59 -24.78
C GLY A 63 27.39 9.58 -25.93
N LEU A 64 28.02 8.40 -25.82
CA LEU A 64 28.03 7.35 -26.84
C LEU A 64 26.90 6.31 -26.68
N ASN A 65 26.00 6.50 -25.72
CA ASN A 65 24.94 5.54 -25.45
C ASN A 65 23.79 5.65 -26.47
N LYS A 66 23.46 4.55 -27.15
CA LYS A 66 22.33 4.50 -28.07
C LYS A 66 20.99 4.61 -27.34
N PRO A 67 20.00 5.33 -27.88
CA PRO A 67 18.64 5.27 -27.36
C PRO A 67 18.15 3.82 -27.49
N VAL A 68 17.76 3.21 -26.37
CA VAL A 68 17.24 1.84 -26.34
C VAL A 68 15.82 1.85 -26.93
N GLY A 69 15.74 1.87 -28.26
CA GLY A 69 14.50 1.65 -29.00
C GLY A 69 14.19 0.15 -29.00
N ARG A 70 13.16 -0.24 -28.25
CA ARG A 70 12.62 -1.60 -28.29
C ARG A 70 11.88 -1.74 -29.63
N CYS A 71 12.48 -2.38 -30.64
CA CYS A 71 11.79 -2.67 -31.89
C CYS A 71 10.52 -3.47 -31.60
N SER A 72 9.35 -2.92 -31.95
CA SER A 72 8.07 -3.62 -31.86
C SER A 72 8.12 -4.87 -32.74
N SER A 73 8.08 -6.04 -32.13
CA SER A 73 7.92 -7.31 -32.84
C SER A 73 6.59 -7.28 -33.60
N LYS A 74 6.63 -7.47 -34.92
CA LYS A 74 5.44 -7.60 -35.78
C LYS A 74 4.53 -8.70 -35.22
N LYS A 75 3.28 -8.34 -34.87
CA LYS A 75 2.24 -9.28 -34.43
C LYS A 75 1.92 -10.25 -35.56
N LYS A 76 1.98 -11.55 -35.27
CA LYS A 76 1.34 -12.61 -36.07
C LYS A 76 -0.15 -12.61 -35.74
N ASP A 77 -0.98 -12.48 -36.76
CA ASP A 77 -2.43 -12.63 -36.67
C ASP A 77 -2.81 -14.03 -36.18
N ARG A 78 -3.69 -14.10 -35.17
CA ARG A 78 -4.43 -15.30 -34.80
C ARG A 78 -5.92 -14.97 -34.86
N PRO A 79 -6.76 -15.87 -35.42
CA PRO A 79 -8.18 -15.63 -35.57
C PRO A 79 -8.91 -15.72 -34.23
N ALA A 80 -9.90 -14.85 -34.06
CA ALA A 80 -10.71 -14.71 -32.86
C ALA A 80 -11.73 -15.86 -32.72
N THR A 81 -11.77 -16.48 -31.54
CA THR A 81 -12.86 -17.38 -31.13
C THR A 81 -13.87 -16.56 -30.35
N LEU A 82 -15.06 -16.37 -30.92
CA LEU A 82 -16.24 -15.79 -30.27
C LEU A 82 -16.82 -16.80 -29.28
N LEU A 83 -16.93 -16.41 -28.01
CA LEU A 83 -17.82 -17.04 -27.04
C LEU A 83 -18.77 -15.96 -26.53
N THR A 84 -20.04 -16.10 -26.91
CA THR A 84 -21.17 -15.34 -26.39
C THR A 84 -21.59 -15.92 -25.05
N TYR A 85 -21.58 -15.11 -23.99
CA TYR A 85 -22.29 -15.38 -22.75
C TYR A 85 -23.35 -14.31 -22.55
N GLU A 86 -24.61 -14.75 -22.47
CA GLU A 86 -25.75 -13.92 -22.10
C GLU A 86 -25.71 -13.67 -20.59
N ALA A 87 -25.70 -12.39 -20.20
CA ALA A 87 -25.74 -11.95 -18.82
C ALA A 87 -27.18 -11.53 -18.45
N ASP A 88 -27.68 -12.20 -17.41
CA ASP A 88 -28.98 -12.02 -16.79
C ASP A 88 -29.12 -10.64 -16.14
N ARG A 89 -30.23 -9.95 -16.41
CA ARG A 89 -30.47 -8.56 -16.01
C ARG A 89 -31.13 -8.48 -14.62
N GLY A 90 -30.32 -8.25 -13.59
CA GLY A 90 -30.79 -7.83 -12.27
C GLY A 90 -31.16 -6.34 -12.26
N LYS A 91 -32.40 -6.03 -11.84
CA LYS A 91 -32.97 -4.68 -11.72
C LYS A 91 -32.15 -3.79 -10.79
N ALA A 92 -31.75 -2.62 -11.30
CA ALA A 92 -31.12 -1.55 -10.55
C ALA A 92 -32.07 -0.97 -9.48
N ARG A 93 -31.58 -0.91 -8.24
CA ARG A 93 -32.22 -0.25 -7.11
C ARG A 93 -31.74 1.21 -7.12
N ASN A 94 -32.68 2.16 -7.06
CA ASN A 94 -32.37 3.59 -6.99
C ASN A 94 -31.58 3.88 -5.70
N GLU A 95 -30.34 4.32 -5.84
CA GLU A 95 -29.55 4.90 -4.73
C GLU A 95 -29.80 6.41 -4.72
N GLU A 96 -30.55 6.85 -3.70
CA GLU A 96 -30.63 8.25 -3.30
C GLU A 96 -29.26 8.72 -2.80
N THR A 97 -28.82 9.83 -3.38
CA THR A 97 -27.66 10.61 -3.00
C THR A 97 -27.67 10.91 -1.50
N LEU A 98 -26.77 10.27 -0.75
CA LEU A 98 -26.54 10.50 0.68
C LEU A 98 -25.88 11.87 0.87
N LEU A 99 -26.67 12.95 0.83
CA LEU A 99 -26.27 14.27 1.30
C LEU A 99 -26.24 14.25 2.83
N LEU A 100 -25.04 14.40 3.39
CA LEU A 100 -24.80 14.65 4.80
C LEU A 100 -25.56 15.92 5.22
N SER A 101 -26.71 15.76 5.88
CA SER A 101 -27.34 16.85 6.61
C SER A 101 -26.58 17.09 7.91
N THR A 102 -25.92 18.24 7.97
CA THR A 102 -25.46 18.87 9.21
C THR A 102 -26.68 19.28 10.02
N ASP A 103 -26.74 18.87 11.31
CA ASP A 103 -27.39 19.60 12.44
C ASP A 103 -27.89 18.67 13.58
N LYS A 104 -27.12 17.63 13.91
CA LYS A 104 -27.06 17.14 15.29
C LYS A 104 -25.62 16.87 15.65
N GLN A 105 -24.98 17.79 16.37
CA GLN A 105 -23.71 17.48 17.04
C GLN A 105 -23.96 16.31 18.01
N PRO A 106 -23.30 15.17 17.83
CA PRO A 106 -23.42 14.08 18.80
C PRO A 106 -22.64 14.49 20.06
N GLU A 107 -23.38 14.85 21.12
CA GLU A 107 -22.87 14.87 22.49
C GLU A 107 -22.46 13.45 22.89
N LEU A 108 -21.23 13.03 22.60
CA LEU A 108 -20.60 11.84 23.17
C LEU A 108 -19.08 12.02 23.19
N LEU A 109 -18.62 12.97 24.01
CA LEU A 109 -17.25 12.93 24.52
C LEU A 109 -17.19 11.83 25.58
N ILE A 110 -16.92 10.59 25.14
CA ILE A 110 -16.54 9.52 26.06
C ILE A 110 -15.23 9.97 26.69
N SER A 111 -15.27 10.24 28.00
CA SER A 111 -14.09 10.63 28.77
C SER A 111 -12.96 9.63 28.51
N ALA A 112 -11.78 10.14 28.18
CA ALA A 112 -10.58 9.35 27.95
C ALA A 112 -10.42 8.27 29.03
N PRO A 113 -10.12 7.01 28.69
CA PRO A 113 -9.81 6.02 29.71
C PRO A 113 -8.64 6.53 30.56
N GLU A 114 -8.83 6.56 31.88
CA GLU A 114 -7.83 7.10 32.81
C GLU A 114 -6.52 6.30 32.72
N THR A 115 -6.64 4.98 32.55
CA THR A 115 -5.53 4.02 32.52
C THR A 115 -5.29 3.47 31.13
N ALA A 116 -4.03 3.41 30.70
CA ALA A 116 -3.66 2.66 29.50
C ALA A 116 -3.87 1.16 29.68
N LEU A 117 -4.20 0.51 28.56
CA LEU A 117 -4.42 -0.92 28.50
C LEU A 117 -3.12 -1.62 28.06
N PRO A 118 -2.76 -2.78 28.65
CA PRO A 118 -1.58 -3.52 28.25
C PRO A 118 -1.75 -4.23 26.90
N ASN A 119 -0.63 -4.50 26.24
CA ASN A 119 -0.54 -5.22 24.95
C ASN A 119 -1.41 -4.63 23.84
N MET A 120 -1.61 -3.32 23.83
CA MET A 120 -2.34 -2.61 22.78
C MET A 120 -1.56 -2.43 21.49
N GLY A 121 -0.25 -2.71 21.49
CA GLY A 121 0.50 -2.84 20.25
C GLY A 121 -0.09 -3.85 19.25
N CYS A 122 -0.88 -4.82 19.71
CA CYS A 122 -1.60 -5.75 18.83
C CYS A 122 -2.58 -5.04 17.88
N TRP A 123 -2.91 -3.77 18.10
CA TRP A 123 -3.66 -2.96 17.14
C TRP A 123 -2.99 -2.90 15.76
N PHE A 124 -1.65 -3.01 15.65
CA PHE A 124 -0.99 -3.17 14.35
C PHE A 124 -1.47 -4.43 13.61
N LEU A 125 -1.57 -5.56 14.32
CA LEU A 125 -2.08 -6.80 13.74
C LEU A 125 -3.58 -6.68 13.42
N LYS A 126 -4.35 -5.94 14.22
CA LYS A 126 -5.76 -5.61 13.91
C LYS A 126 -5.90 -4.74 12.67
N ALA A 127 -5.02 -3.76 12.47
CA ALA A 127 -4.99 -2.94 11.26
C ALA A 127 -4.68 -3.80 10.02
N ALA A 128 -3.74 -4.75 10.15
CA ALA A 128 -3.46 -5.74 9.10
C ALA A 128 -4.66 -6.66 8.85
N GLU A 129 -5.32 -7.12 9.92
CA GLU A 129 -6.51 -7.97 9.84
C GLU A 129 -7.66 -7.28 9.12
N LEU A 130 -7.94 -6.02 9.44
CA LEU A 130 -8.95 -5.21 8.73
C LEU A 130 -8.60 -5.01 7.26
N SER A 131 -7.31 -5.03 6.90
CA SER A 131 -6.86 -4.88 5.51
C SER A 131 -6.88 -6.20 4.71
N LEU A 132 -6.79 -7.36 5.39
CA LEU A 132 -6.76 -8.68 4.76
C LEU A 132 -8.10 -9.44 4.87
N GLY A 133 -8.89 -9.20 5.91
CA GLY A 133 -10.23 -9.76 6.12
C GLY A 133 -10.26 -11.24 6.49
N GLY A 134 -9.25 -11.76 7.20
CA GLY A 134 -9.16 -13.17 7.56
C GLY A 134 -10.24 -13.63 8.54
N ALA A 135 -10.41 -12.92 9.64
CA ALA A 135 -11.44 -13.19 10.64
C ALA A 135 -12.85 -13.06 10.05
N ARG A 136 -13.08 -12.09 9.16
CA ARG A 136 -14.36 -11.98 8.41
C ARG A 136 -14.58 -13.21 7.54
N ALA A 137 -13.58 -13.64 6.77
CA ALA A 137 -13.70 -14.82 5.93
C ALA A 137 -13.92 -16.12 6.72
N ILE A 138 -13.30 -16.27 7.90
CA ILE A 138 -13.57 -17.38 8.82
C ILE A 138 -15.03 -17.30 9.29
N SER A 139 -15.47 -16.13 9.77
CA SER A 139 -16.83 -15.89 10.25
C SER A 139 -17.89 -16.22 9.19
N ASP A 140 -17.67 -15.83 7.93
CA ASP A 140 -18.56 -16.11 6.80
C ASP A 140 -18.67 -17.62 6.54
N ILE A 141 -17.54 -18.33 6.56
CA ILE A 141 -17.52 -19.79 6.40
C ILE A 141 -18.31 -20.47 7.52
N LEU A 142 -18.09 -20.08 8.78
CA LEU A 142 -18.81 -20.66 9.92
C LEU A 142 -20.30 -20.33 9.88
N SER A 143 -20.65 -19.11 9.52
CA SER A 143 -22.04 -18.69 9.34
C SER A 143 -22.76 -19.45 8.23
N SER A 144 -22.06 -19.85 7.16
CA SER A 144 -22.64 -20.61 6.05
C SER A 144 -22.92 -22.08 6.37
N ILE A 145 -22.22 -22.65 7.36
CA ILE A 145 -22.29 -24.07 7.68
C ILE A 145 -23.17 -24.31 8.91
N ASN A 146 -23.21 -23.36 9.84
CA ASN A 146 -23.96 -23.52 11.06
C ASN A 146 -25.48 -23.31 10.84
N LYS A 147 -26.26 -24.38 11.02
CA LYS A 147 -27.72 -24.36 11.05
C LYS A 147 -28.31 -24.38 12.47
N ASP A 148 -27.45 -24.43 13.50
CA ASP A 148 -27.87 -24.51 14.90
C ASP A 148 -28.49 -23.18 15.35
N GLU A 149 -29.66 -23.24 16.00
CA GLU A 149 -30.36 -22.09 16.59
C GLU A 149 -29.62 -21.53 17.81
N ARG A 150 -28.73 -22.32 18.45
CA ARG A 150 -27.90 -21.87 19.58
C ARG A 150 -26.73 -20.98 19.18
N LYS A 151 -26.71 -20.48 17.94
CA LYS A 151 -25.62 -19.68 17.37
C LYS A 151 -25.40 -18.38 18.15
N PRO A 152 -24.14 -18.00 18.45
CA PRO A 152 -23.86 -16.62 18.82
C PRO A 152 -24.23 -15.72 17.64
N ALA A 153 -24.93 -14.61 17.92
CA ALA A 153 -25.43 -13.70 16.88
C ALA A 153 -24.33 -13.22 15.91
N ASP A 154 -23.06 -13.19 16.36
CA ASP A 154 -21.92 -12.77 15.57
C ASP A 154 -20.66 -13.58 15.90
N PHE A 155 -20.15 -14.32 14.91
CA PHE A 155 -18.91 -15.09 14.97
C PHE A 155 -17.66 -14.21 14.85
N LEU A 156 -17.75 -13.04 14.23
CA LEU A 156 -16.56 -12.27 13.87
C LEU A 156 -15.76 -11.83 15.11
N PRO A 157 -16.36 -11.16 16.13
CA PRO A 157 -15.61 -10.74 17.30
C PRO A 157 -15.15 -11.93 18.19
N LEU A 158 -15.78 -13.11 18.06
CA LEU A 158 -15.30 -14.36 18.68
C LEU A 158 -14.01 -14.84 18.00
N ILE A 159 -13.99 -14.91 16.67
CA ILE A 159 -12.79 -15.32 15.92
C ILE A 159 -11.64 -14.36 16.15
N GLU A 160 -11.91 -13.05 16.18
CA GLU A 160 -10.90 -12.06 16.55
C GLU A 160 -10.37 -12.30 17.97
N SER A 161 -11.26 -12.58 18.92
CA SER A 161 -10.85 -12.91 20.29
C SER A 161 -9.90 -14.11 20.34
N LEU A 162 -10.19 -15.19 19.61
CA LEU A 162 -9.33 -16.38 19.49
C LEU A 162 -7.99 -16.08 18.79
N LEU A 163 -8.02 -15.24 17.76
CA LEU A 163 -6.83 -14.84 17.02
C LEU A 163 -5.83 -14.10 17.92
N TYR A 164 -6.32 -13.23 18.80
CA TYR A 164 -5.47 -12.39 19.65
C TYR A 164 -5.20 -12.99 21.04
N LEU A 165 -5.93 -14.03 21.47
CA LEU A 165 -5.80 -14.64 22.81
C LEU A 165 -4.34 -14.97 23.19
N ALA A 166 -3.60 -15.62 22.30
CA ALA A 166 -2.20 -16.00 22.51
C ALA A 166 -1.25 -14.80 22.65
N LEU A 167 -1.61 -13.62 22.14
CA LEU A 167 -0.82 -12.40 22.32
C LEU A 167 -0.85 -11.94 23.78
N PHE A 168 -1.97 -12.16 24.47
CA PHE A 168 -2.18 -11.84 25.88
C PHE A 168 -1.65 -12.92 26.84
N GLY A 169 -0.91 -13.92 26.33
CA GLY A 169 -0.29 -14.96 27.13
C GLY A 169 -1.25 -16.06 27.60
N ALA A 170 -2.48 -16.08 27.08
CA ALA A 170 -3.49 -17.09 27.40
C ALA A 170 -3.59 -18.14 26.29
N GLN A 171 -3.75 -19.40 26.69
CA GLN A 171 -4.14 -20.49 25.78
C GLN A 171 -5.65 -20.69 25.82
N GLU A 172 -6.25 -20.50 26.99
CA GLU A 172 -7.69 -20.54 27.21
C GLU A 172 -8.17 -19.21 27.79
N TYR A 173 -9.44 -18.84 27.54
CA TYR A 173 -9.96 -17.57 28.03
C TYR A 173 -9.94 -17.45 29.57
N LYS A 174 -10.09 -18.58 30.27
CA LYS A 174 -10.00 -18.64 31.74
C LYS A 174 -8.61 -18.25 32.28
N ASP A 175 -7.59 -18.31 31.45
CA ASP A 175 -6.21 -17.93 31.80
C ASP A 175 -6.00 -16.40 31.71
N LEU A 176 -6.94 -15.65 31.11
CA LEU A 176 -6.83 -14.20 31.01
C LEU A 176 -7.12 -13.51 32.33
N VAL A 177 -6.13 -12.76 32.82
CA VAL A 177 -6.30 -11.79 33.91
C VAL A 177 -7.32 -10.71 33.50
N PRO A 178 -8.16 -10.17 34.42
CA PRO A 178 -9.20 -9.19 34.08
C PRO A 178 -8.72 -7.98 33.26
N LEU A 179 -7.50 -7.50 33.50
CA LEU A 179 -6.93 -6.39 32.73
C LEU A 179 -6.73 -6.76 31.25
N SER A 180 -6.29 -7.99 30.97
CA SER A 180 -6.16 -8.51 29.60
C SER A 180 -7.52 -8.73 28.93
N GLN A 181 -8.58 -9.02 29.71
CA GLN A 181 -9.94 -9.11 29.17
C GLN A 181 -10.44 -7.74 28.68
N ASN A 182 -10.14 -6.66 29.41
CA ASN A 182 -10.46 -5.30 28.98
C ASN A 182 -9.71 -4.93 27.70
N SER A 183 -8.42 -5.25 27.63
CA SER A 183 -7.61 -5.09 26.42
C SER A 183 -8.20 -5.83 25.22
N LEU A 184 -8.52 -7.12 25.38
CA LEU A 184 -9.10 -7.93 24.31
C LEU A 184 -10.46 -7.35 23.85
N SER A 185 -11.29 -6.94 24.80
CA SER A 185 -12.61 -6.34 24.51
C SER A 185 -12.50 -5.01 23.77
N ALA A 186 -11.49 -4.20 24.08
CA ALA A 186 -11.23 -2.96 23.35
C ALA A 186 -10.86 -3.24 21.88
N LEU A 187 -10.13 -4.31 21.62
CA LEU A 187 -9.68 -4.70 20.29
C LEU A 187 -10.80 -5.29 19.41
N THR A 188 -11.70 -6.07 20.01
CA THR A 188 -12.82 -6.73 19.32
C THR A 188 -14.11 -5.92 19.34
N GLY A 189 -14.18 -4.87 20.15
CA GLY A 189 -15.38 -4.07 20.37
C GLY A 189 -16.48 -4.79 21.15
N LYS A 190 -16.21 -6.01 21.66
CA LYS A 190 -17.22 -6.83 22.36
C LYS A 190 -16.61 -7.69 23.46
N LYS A 191 -17.30 -7.73 24.59
CA LYS A 191 -17.01 -8.65 25.71
C LYS A 191 -17.68 -10.00 25.45
N TYR A 192 -16.97 -11.08 25.73
CA TYR A 192 -17.47 -12.45 25.67
C TYR A 192 -17.20 -13.18 26.96
N SER A 193 -18.04 -14.15 27.28
CA SER A 193 -17.80 -15.06 28.38
C SER A 193 -16.74 -16.11 28.01
N ALA A 194 -16.15 -16.76 29.01
CA ALA A 194 -15.28 -17.91 28.80
C ALA A 194 -16.01 -19.04 28.06
N GLU A 195 -17.31 -19.21 28.34
CA GLU A 195 -18.17 -20.24 27.76
C GLU A 195 -18.37 -20.00 26.26
N ASP A 196 -18.62 -18.76 25.83
CA ASP A 196 -18.81 -18.43 24.40
C ASP A 196 -17.55 -18.76 23.57
N LEU A 197 -16.38 -18.43 24.10
CA LEU A 197 -15.12 -18.67 23.42
C LEU A 197 -14.74 -20.16 23.43
N GLN A 198 -14.99 -20.84 24.55
CA GLN A 198 -14.78 -22.29 24.64
C GLN A 198 -15.72 -23.03 23.68
N TRP A 199 -16.99 -22.64 23.61
CA TRP A 199 -17.94 -23.18 22.65
C TRP A 199 -17.46 -22.96 21.21
N CYS A 200 -16.96 -21.77 20.88
CA CYS A 200 -16.43 -21.48 19.54
C CYS A 200 -15.20 -22.35 19.20
N LEU A 201 -14.28 -22.51 20.17
CA LEU A 201 -13.12 -23.40 20.03
C LEU A 201 -13.53 -24.85 19.79
N ASP A 202 -14.48 -25.36 20.57
CA ASP A 202 -14.92 -26.74 20.46
C ASP A 202 -15.70 -26.97 19.15
N TYR A 203 -16.52 -26.01 18.73
CA TYR A 203 -17.18 -26.03 17.44
C TYR A 203 -16.19 -26.12 16.27
N LEU A 204 -15.11 -25.34 16.32
CA LEU A 204 -14.04 -25.35 15.33
C LEU A 204 -13.21 -26.65 15.34
N LYS A 205 -13.02 -27.27 16.52
CA LYS A 205 -12.28 -28.54 16.64
C LYS A 205 -13.05 -29.73 16.05
N LEU A 206 -14.38 -29.73 16.17
CA LEU A 206 -15.22 -30.85 15.74
C LEU A 206 -15.32 -31.01 14.21
N THR A 207 -14.79 -30.08 13.43
CA THR A 207 -15.11 -29.96 12.00
C THR A 207 -13.86 -29.88 11.12
N GLN A 208 -13.08 -30.97 11.05
CA GLN A 208 -11.88 -31.06 10.19
C GLN A 208 -12.07 -30.56 8.73
N PRO A 209 -13.17 -30.90 8.02
CA PRO A 209 -13.40 -30.38 6.66
C PRO A 209 -13.50 -28.84 6.60
N ILE A 210 -13.93 -28.20 7.70
CA ILE A 210 -14.05 -26.74 7.79
C ILE A 210 -12.66 -26.11 7.92
N THR A 211 -11.75 -26.70 8.69
CA THR A 211 -10.40 -26.15 8.87
C THR A 211 -9.64 -26.05 7.54
N LEU A 212 -9.74 -27.06 6.68
CA LEU A 212 -9.12 -27.01 5.35
C LEU A 212 -9.76 -25.94 4.45
N LYS A 213 -11.10 -25.81 4.50
CA LYS A 213 -11.83 -24.76 3.76
C LYS A 213 -11.41 -23.37 4.23
N ILE A 214 -11.27 -23.17 5.54
CA ILE A 214 -10.77 -21.93 6.13
C ILE A 214 -9.34 -21.66 5.65
N PHE A 215 -8.44 -22.64 5.75
CA PHE A 215 -7.05 -22.48 5.35
C PHE A 215 -6.92 -22.06 3.89
N ASN A 216 -7.61 -22.75 2.98
CA ASN A 216 -7.59 -22.40 1.56
C ASN A 216 -8.11 -20.98 1.32
N ARG A 217 -9.11 -20.53 2.08
CA ARG A 217 -9.60 -19.15 2.01
C ARG A 217 -8.57 -18.15 2.53
N LEU A 218 -7.90 -18.42 3.65
CA LEU A 218 -6.84 -17.55 4.18
C LEU A 218 -5.64 -17.45 3.23
N VAL A 219 -5.23 -18.58 2.62
CA VAL A 219 -4.19 -18.60 1.58
C VAL A 219 -4.60 -17.78 0.36
N ALA A 220 -5.89 -17.82 -0.03
CA ALA A 220 -6.39 -16.99 -1.12
C ALA A 220 -6.38 -15.48 -0.75
N LEU A 221 -6.67 -15.11 0.50
CA LEU A 221 -6.61 -13.71 0.95
C LEU A 221 -5.17 -13.16 0.98
N ARG A 222 -4.17 -14.04 1.16
CA ARG A 222 -2.76 -13.68 1.02
C ARG A 222 -2.40 -13.27 -0.41
N ALA A 223 -3.15 -13.72 -1.42
CA ALA A 223 -2.93 -13.31 -2.80
C ALA A 223 -3.23 -11.80 -2.94
N GLY A 224 -2.17 -11.00 -2.91
CA GLY A 224 -2.26 -9.57 -3.10
C GLY A 224 -2.43 -9.18 -4.56
N VAL A 225 -2.99 -8.00 -4.79
CA VAL A 225 -2.90 -7.30 -6.07
C VAL A 225 -1.64 -6.45 -6.02
N LEU A 226 -0.81 -6.47 -7.06
CA LEU A 226 0.33 -5.58 -7.24
C LEU A 226 -0.02 -4.40 -8.13
N ALA A 227 -0.77 -4.66 -9.20
CA ALA A 227 -1.05 -3.67 -10.23
C ALA A 227 -2.52 -3.74 -10.67
N ILE A 228 -3.11 -2.56 -10.86
CA ILE A 228 -4.44 -2.37 -11.43
C ILE A 228 -4.25 -1.75 -12.80
N LYS A 229 -4.53 -2.51 -13.85
CA LYS A 229 -4.34 -2.07 -15.22
C LYS A 229 -5.65 -1.58 -15.80
N PHE A 230 -5.68 -0.32 -16.21
CA PHE A 230 -6.80 0.29 -16.90
C PHE A 230 -6.54 0.22 -18.39
N ILE A 231 -7.45 -0.45 -19.12
CA ILE A 231 -7.40 -0.53 -20.57
C ILE A 231 -8.48 0.40 -21.12
N LEU A 232 -8.08 1.27 -22.04
CA LEU A 232 -8.97 2.25 -22.67
C LEU A 232 -9.54 1.71 -24.00
N GLU A 233 -10.53 2.40 -24.57
CA GLU A 233 -11.20 1.97 -25.81
C GLU A 233 -10.26 1.92 -27.03
N ASP A 234 -9.29 2.83 -27.11
CA ASP A 234 -8.21 2.79 -28.11
C ASP A 234 -7.15 1.70 -27.84
N ASN A 235 -7.32 0.88 -26.80
CA ASN A 235 -6.41 -0.13 -26.29
C ASN A 235 -5.09 0.39 -25.71
N SER A 236 -4.95 1.71 -25.53
CA SER A 236 -3.93 2.25 -24.64
C SER A 236 -4.22 1.83 -23.19
N PHE A 237 -3.21 1.89 -22.34
CA PHE A 237 -3.36 1.47 -20.96
C PHE A 237 -2.40 2.22 -20.05
N PHE A 238 -2.77 2.26 -18.78
CA PHE A 238 -1.90 2.65 -17.68
C PHE A 238 -2.12 1.70 -16.50
N PHE A 239 -1.18 1.71 -15.57
CA PHE A 239 -1.29 0.98 -14.32
C PHE A 239 -1.42 1.96 -13.16
N LEU A 240 -2.20 1.59 -12.16
CA LEU A 240 -2.04 2.08 -10.80
C LEU A 240 -1.44 0.95 -9.96
N ASP A 241 -0.70 1.29 -8.90
CA ASP A 241 -0.43 0.29 -7.88
C ASP A 241 -1.70 -0.07 -7.10
N ALA A 242 -1.67 -1.18 -6.36
CA ALA A 242 -2.85 -1.70 -5.67
C ALA A 242 -3.35 -0.83 -4.52
N GLY A 243 -2.50 0.04 -3.97
CA GLY A 243 -2.88 1.03 -2.97
C GLY A 243 -3.43 2.33 -3.58
N GLY A 244 -3.43 2.45 -4.91
CA GLY A 244 -3.84 3.66 -5.60
C GLY A 244 -2.89 4.83 -5.38
N HIS A 245 -1.63 4.59 -5.02
CA HIS A 245 -0.71 5.64 -4.62
C HIS A 245 -0.06 6.35 -5.80
N SER A 246 0.08 5.69 -6.95
CA SER A 246 0.91 6.17 -8.05
C SER A 246 0.54 5.54 -9.40
N ILE A 247 0.89 6.25 -10.47
CA ILE A 247 0.61 5.87 -11.86
C ILE A 247 1.87 5.28 -12.50
N TRP A 248 1.73 4.20 -13.27
CA TRP A 248 2.85 3.51 -13.90
C TRP A 248 2.57 3.21 -15.37
N SER A 249 3.62 3.31 -16.20
CA SER A 249 3.57 2.95 -17.62
C SER A 249 3.78 1.45 -17.88
N THR A 250 4.27 0.72 -16.88
CA THR A 250 4.52 -0.72 -16.96
C THR A 250 4.16 -1.39 -15.64
N ASN A 251 4.00 -2.71 -15.66
CA ASN A 251 3.80 -3.53 -14.47
C ASN A 251 5.08 -3.72 -13.62
N ARG A 252 6.15 -2.94 -13.85
CA ARG A 252 7.38 -2.96 -13.04
C ARG A 252 7.20 -2.19 -11.73
N ILE A 253 6.11 -2.50 -11.03
CA ILE A 253 5.75 -1.92 -9.75
C ILE A 253 6.48 -2.72 -8.66
N PRO A 254 7.20 -2.08 -7.73
CA PRO A 254 7.78 -2.78 -6.60
C PRO A 254 6.74 -3.55 -5.80
N LYS A 255 7.09 -4.77 -5.39
CA LYS A 255 6.20 -5.61 -4.58
C LYS A 255 5.66 -4.88 -3.35
N TYR A 256 6.39 -3.93 -2.77
CA TYR A 256 5.93 -3.12 -1.63
C TYR A 256 4.64 -2.33 -1.86
N PHE A 257 4.22 -2.11 -3.10
CA PHE A 257 2.97 -1.45 -3.44
C PHE A 257 1.78 -2.39 -3.67
N SER A 258 1.92 -3.67 -3.34
CA SER A 258 0.76 -4.56 -3.37
C SER A 258 -0.22 -4.28 -2.23
N ALA A 259 -1.46 -4.72 -2.37
CA ALA A 259 -2.48 -4.65 -1.33
C ALA A 259 -3.33 -5.92 -1.34
N GLY A 260 -4.12 -6.15 -0.29
CA GLY A 260 -5.11 -7.23 -0.27
C GLY A 260 -6.15 -7.05 -1.38
N ILE A 261 -6.60 -8.14 -1.98
CA ILE A 261 -7.55 -8.10 -3.10
C ILE A 261 -8.88 -7.42 -2.73
N GLU A 262 -9.43 -7.73 -1.56
CA GLU A 262 -10.72 -7.17 -1.11
C GLU A 262 -10.61 -5.66 -0.90
N LYS A 263 -9.57 -5.20 -0.20
CA LYS A 263 -9.27 -3.77 -0.02
C LYS A 263 -9.08 -3.04 -1.35
N THR A 264 -8.39 -3.67 -2.31
CA THR A 264 -8.18 -3.10 -3.65
C THR A 264 -9.51 -2.94 -4.40
N LYS A 265 -10.40 -3.94 -4.30
CA LYS A 265 -11.72 -3.89 -4.93
C LYS A 265 -12.64 -2.86 -4.29
N GLU A 266 -12.68 -2.79 -2.96
CA GLU A 266 -13.45 -1.79 -2.22
C GLU A 266 -13.02 -0.37 -2.62
N TRP A 267 -11.72 -0.08 -2.53
CA TRP A 267 -11.17 1.21 -2.97
C TRP A 267 -11.49 1.51 -4.43
N LEU A 268 -11.35 0.52 -5.33
CA LEU A 268 -11.64 0.71 -6.75
C LEU A 268 -13.13 1.00 -6.97
N ASN A 269 -14.03 0.33 -6.25
CA ASN A 269 -15.46 0.59 -6.35
C ASN A 269 -15.80 2.01 -5.90
N GLU A 270 -15.25 2.49 -4.78
CA GLU A 270 -15.44 3.87 -4.31
C GLU A 270 -14.93 4.90 -5.33
N ALA A 271 -13.72 4.67 -5.84
CA ALA A 271 -13.08 5.51 -6.85
C ALA A 271 -13.89 5.56 -8.15
N MET A 272 -14.36 4.40 -8.62
CA MET A 272 -15.09 4.28 -9.87
C MET A 272 -16.52 4.79 -9.78
N ALA A 273 -17.12 4.75 -8.58
CA ALA A 273 -18.41 5.36 -8.27
C ALA A 273 -18.32 6.89 -8.15
N GLY A 274 -17.12 7.46 -8.00
CA GLY A 274 -16.92 8.89 -7.84
C GLY A 274 -17.33 9.41 -6.46
N ILE A 275 -17.37 8.54 -5.44
CA ILE A 275 -17.73 8.89 -4.06
C ILE A 275 -16.62 9.75 -3.43
N LYS A 276 -15.36 9.43 -3.74
CA LYS A 276 -14.17 10.17 -3.30
C LYS A 276 -13.23 10.41 -4.48
N PRO A 277 -12.52 11.56 -4.54
CA PRO A 277 -11.49 11.76 -5.54
C PRO A 277 -10.32 10.81 -5.31
N LEU A 278 -9.74 10.29 -6.39
CA LEU A 278 -8.48 9.54 -6.29
C LEU A 278 -7.34 10.46 -5.89
N THR A 279 -6.71 10.18 -4.74
CA THR A 279 -5.63 11.02 -4.21
C THR A 279 -4.29 10.29 -4.35
N LEU A 280 -3.50 10.66 -5.37
CA LEU A 280 -2.26 9.97 -5.72
C LEU A 280 -1.03 10.90 -5.67
N GLN A 281 0.15 10.27 -5.58
CA GLN A 281 1.44 10.90 -5.80
C GLN A 281 1.90 10.62 -7.24
N ALA A 282 2.54 11.58 -7.88
CA ALA A 282 3.12 11.32 -9.19
C ALA A 282 4.32 10.37 -9.11
N PRO A 283 4.45 9.45 -10.08
CA PRO A 283 5.59 8.56 -10.14
C PRO A 283 6.90 9.35 -10.32
N PRO A 284 7.98 8.97 -9.61
CA PRO A 284 9.29 9.59 -9.69
C PRO A 284 9.99 9.26 -11.01
N GLY A 285 11.05 10.01 -11.29
CA GLY A 285 12.02 9.65 -12.34
C GLY A 285 11.67 10.09 -13.76
N PHE A 286 10.58 10.83 -13.96
CA PHE A 286 10.21 11.33 -15.28
C PHE A 286 10.46 12.84 -15.41
N ALA A 287 11.33 13.19 -16.37
CA ALA A 287 11.59 14.59 -16.73
C ALA A 287 10.42 15.23 -17.51
N ALA A 288 9.52 14.42 -18.09
CA ALA A 288 8.33 14.83 -18.82
C ALA A 288 7.16 13.87 -18.52
N PRO A 289 5.88 14.32 -18.61
CA PRO A 289 4.73 13.44 -18.44
C PRO A 289 4.78 12.26 -19.41
N THR A 290 4.48 11.05 -18.93
CA THR A 290 4.43 9.85 -19.79
C THR A 290 3.07 9.77 -20.50
N SER A 291 2.99 9.00 -21.59
CA SER A 291 1.70 8.74 -22.24
C SER A 291 0.70 8.10 -21.28
N ALA A 292 1.14 7.16 -20.43
CA ALA A 292 0.30 6.54 -19.41
C ALA A 292 -0.27 7.54 -18.41
N PHE A 293 0.51 8.57 -18.04
CA PHE A 293 0.03 9.65 -17.18
C PHE A 293 -1.04 10.51 -17.89
N LEU A 294 -0.83 10.83 -19.17
CA LEU A 294 -1.82 11.59 -19.96
C LEU A 294 -3.09 10.77 -20.23
N ASP A 295 -2.95 9.47 -20.47
CA ASP A 295 -4.06 8.53 -20.64
C ASP A 295 -4.87 8.42 -19.34
N PHE A 296 -4.21 8.38 -18.18
CA PHE A 296 -4.89 8.50 -16.89
C PHE A 296 -5.74 9.77 -16.81
N LEU A 297 -5.13 10.95 -17.04
CA LEU A 297 -5.85 12.23 -16.95
C LEU A 297 -7.05 12.27 -17.90
N ALA A 298 -6.87 11.87 -19.15
CA ALA A 298 -7.92 11.87 -20.17
C ALA A 298 -9.07 10.90 -19.81
N SER A 299 -8.73 9.72 -19.28
CA SER A 299 -9.73 8.70 -18.94
C SER A 299 -10.63 9.09 -17.76
N PHE A 300 -10.13 9.91 -16.83
CA PHE A 300 -10.89 10.42 -15.69
C PHE A 300 -11.72 11.66 -16.04
N GLN A 301 -11.30 12.45 -17.02
CA GLN A 301 -12.10 13.56 -17.54
C GLN A 301 -13.30 13.10 -18.37
N CYS A 302 -13.20 11.93 -19.02
CA CYS A 302 -14.25 11.39 -19.91
C CYS A 302 -14.67 12.34 -21.06
N GLU A 303 -13.80 13.26 -21.48
CA GLU A 303 -14.05 14.19 -22.59
C GLU A 303 -13.88 13.53 -23.97
N LYS A 304 -13.06 12.48 -24.05
CA LYS A 304 -12.70 11.79 -25.30
C LYS A 304 -13.21 10.35 -25.29
N PRO A 305 -14.12 9.96 -26.21
CA PRO A 305 -14.71 8.62 -26.22
C PRO A 305 -13.69 7.48 -26.33
N ASP A 306 -12.60 7.69 -27.08
CA ASP A 306 -11.52 6.71 -27.28
C ASP A 306 -10.61 6.53 -26.05
N LYS A 307 -10.61 7.49 -25.13
CA LYS A 307 -9.88 7.44 -23.85
C LYS A 307 -10.74 6.96 -22.68
N THR A 308 -11.94 6.49 -22.94
CA THR A 308 -12.80 5.95 -21.88
C THR A 308 -12.30 4.58 -21.43
N ILE A 309 -12.50 4.26 -20.14
CA ILE A 309 -12.07 2.99 -19.57
C ILE A 309 -12.96 1.87 -20.12
N LYS A 310 -12.35 0.93 -20.84
CA LYS A 310 -12.99 -0.25 -21.42
C LYS A 310 -13.06 -1.41 -20.43
N ARG A 311 -11.96 -1.70 -19.74
CA ARG A 311 -11.89 -2.73 -18.70
C ARG A 311 -10.76 -2.48 -17.71
N ILE A 312 -10.86 -3.11 -16.54
CA ILE A 312 -9.85 -3.03 -15.49
C ILE A 312 -9.37 -4.45 -15.16
N GLU A 313 -8.06 -4.67 -15.15
CA GLU A 313 -7.44 -5.97 -14.86
C GLU A 313 -6.62 -5.88 -13.56
N LEU A 314 -6.79 -6.84 -12.66
CA LEU A 314 -6.01 -6.95 -11.42
C LEU A 314 -4.89 -7.97 -11.61
N TYR A 315 -3.65 -7.60 -11.29
CA TYR A 315 -2.48 -8.47 -11.44
C TYR A 315 -1.81 -8.76 -10.10
N SER A 316 -1.36 -10.00 -9.91
CA SER A 316 -0.60 -10.43 -8.73
C SER A 316 0.84 -9.92 -8.74
N PRO A 317 1.58 -10.04 -7.62
CA PRO A 317 3.03 -9.80 -7.55
C PRO A 317 3.87 -10.64 -8.52
N ASP A 318 3.31 -11.73 -9.05
CA ASP A 318 3.94 -12.61 -10.03
C ASP A 318 3.42 -12.34 -11.45
N ASN A 319 2.73 -11.21 -11.63
CA ASN A 319 2.15 -10.76 -12.89
C ASN A 319 1.13 -11.75 -13.49
N LEU A 320 0.43 -12.48 -12.62
CA LEU A 320 -0.70 -13.32 -13.02
C LEU A 320 -1.98 -12.49 -12.96
N LEU A 321 -2.83 -12.60 -13.98
CA LEU A 321 -4.16 -11.99 -13.97
C LEU A 321 -4.99 -12.65 -12.86
N ILE A 322 -5.42 -11.86 -11.89
CA ILE A 322 -6.27 -12.29 -10.78
C ILE A 322 -7.75 -12.15 -11.17
N ASP A 323 -8.12 -10.99 -11.71
CA ASP A 323 -9.52 -10.65 -11.97
C ASP A 323 -9.65 -9.63 -13.10
N THR A 324 -10.83 -9.56 -13.72
CA THR A 324 -11.21 -8.55 -14.71
C THR A 324 -12.53 -7.90 -14.31
N ILE A 325 -12.51 -6.60 -14.08
CA ILE A 325 -13.64 -5.81 -13.64
C ILE A 325 -14.18 -4.99 -14.82
N GLN A 326 -15.49 -5.04 -15.01
CA GLN A 326 -16.19 -4.17 -15.94
C GLN A 326 -16.43 -2.81 -15.27
N PRO A 327 -15.95 -1.70 -15.84
CA PRO A 327 -16.12 -0.39 -15.25
C PRO A 327 -17.61 -0.02 -15.25
N PRO A 328 -18.10 0.73 -14.23
CA PRO A 328 -19.45 1.28 -14.26
C PRO A 328 -19.63 2.22 -15.46
N PRO A 329 -20.89 2.52 -15.86
CA PRO A 329 -21.19 3.45 -16.94
C PRO A 329 -20.37 4.74 -16.84
N GLN A 330 -19.95 5.24 -18.00
CA GLN A 330 -19.01 6.35 -18.09
C GLN A 330 -19.58 7.59 -17.40
N LYS A 331 -18.90 7.98 -16.31
CA LYS A 331 -19.11 9.22 -15.58
C LYS A 331 -17.74 9.87 -15.37
N LYS A 332 -17.72 11.20 -15.36
CA LYS A 332 -16.54 11.97 -14.96
C LYS A 332 -16.12 11.53 -13.55
N ARG A 333 -14.83 11.26 -13.35
CA ARG A 333 -14.25 10.81 -12.09
C ARG A 333 -13.25 11.85 -11.61
N TYR A 334 -13.16 12.03 -10.29
CA TYR A 334 -12.32 13.07 -9.73
C TYR A 334 -10.97 12.52 -9.26
N PHE A 335 -9.93 13.33 -9.37
CA PHE A 335 -8.61 13.02 -8.83
C PHE A 335 -7.93 14.25 -8.23
N ILE A 336 -6.97 14.01 -7.35
CA ILE A 336 -6.06 14.96 -6.74
C ILE A 336 -4.65 14.35 -6.84
N LEU A 337 -3.74 15.03 -7.53
CA LEU A 337 -2.40 14.54 -7.84
C LEU A 337 -1.34 15.47 -7.26
N GLY A 338 -0.51 14.95 -6.35
CA GLY A 338 0.67 15.67 -5.86
C GLY A 338 1.86 15.54 -6.82
N LEU A 339 2.40 16.68 -7.26
CA LEU A 339 3.56 16.79 -8.13
C LEU A 339 4.66 17.64 -7.49
N TRP A 340 5.87 17.11 -7.40
CA TRP A 340 7.02 17.83 -6.89
C TRP A 340 7.54 18.90 -7.86
N PRO A 341 8.16 19.99 -7.38
CA PRO A 341 8.69 21.07 -8.22
C PRO A 341 9.71 20.61 -9.27
N TRP A 342 10.49 19.57 -8.97
CA TRP A 342 11.45 19.00 -9.92
C TRP A 342 10.83 18.02 -10.92
N GLN A 343 9.58 17.57 -10.72
CA GLN A 343 8.86 16.74 -11.68
C GLN A 343 8.38 17.60 -12.83
N TYR A 344 8.75 17.20 -14.04
CA TYR A 344 8.37 17.88 -15.27
C TYR A 344 8.95 19.30 -15.35
N LYS A 345 10.28 19.46 -15.29
CA LYS A 345 10.94 20.78 -15.30
C LYS A 345 10.56 21.68 -16.50
N ASN A 346 10.06 21.09 -17.58
CA ASN A 346 9.46 21.78 -18.73
C ASN A 346 7.96 21.51 -18.79
N ARG A 347 7.20 21.81 -17.73
CA ARG A 347 5.74 21.95 -17.85
C ARG A 347 5.49 23.17 -18.71
N ASP A 348 5.58 23.01 -20.02
CA ASP A 348 4.90 23.94 -20.91
C ASP A 348 3.44 23.93 -20.45
N ARG A 349 2.95 25.09 -20.02
CA ARG A 349 1.60 25.28 -19.49
C ARG A 349 0.52 24.71 -20.43
N GLY A 350 0.88 24.49 -21.71
CA GLY A 350 0.04 23.90 -22.74
C GLY A 350 -0.62 22.57 -22.36
N THR A 351 0.06 21.62 -21.69
CA THR A 351 -0.57 20.30 -21.44
C THR A 351 -1.67 20.37 -20.37
N ALA A 352 -1.48 21.15 -19.30
CA ALA A 352 -2.50 21.36 -18.27
C ALA A 352 -3.64 22.25 -18.79
N GLN A 353 -3.31 23.28 -19.58
CA GLN A 353 -4.31 24.13 -20.23
C GLN A 353 -5.16 23.36 -21.24
N GLN A 354 -4.58 22.39 -21.95
CA GLN A 354 -5.32 21.57 -22.92
C GLN A 354 -6.35 20.64 -22.26
N LEU A 355 -6.16 20.27 -20.99
CA LEU A 355 -7.03 19.35 -20.25
C LEU A 355 -7.91 20.06 -19.20
N SER A 356 -7.97 21.39 -19.25
CA SER A 356 -8.74 22.23 -18.30
C SER A 356 -8.47 21.88 -16.83
N LEU A 357 -7.23 21.52 -16.50
CA LEU A 357 -6.86 21.09 -15.14
C LEU A 357 -6.54 22.28 -14.24
N ARG A 358 -6.98 22.18 -12.98
CA ARG A 358 -6.63 23.13 -11.92
C ARG A 358 -5.28 22.73 -11.33
N SER A 359 -4.42 23.72 -11.09
CA SER A 359 -3.13 23.56 -10.42
C SER A 359 -3.10 24.46 -9.19
N LEU A 360 -2.79 23.88 -8.04
CA LEU A 360 -2.67 24.56 -6.74
C LEU A 360 -1.23 24.45 -6.27
N ALA A 361 -0.66 25.52 -5.73
CA ALA A 361 0.68 25.48 -5.15
C ALA A 361 0.54 25.33 -3.63
N MET A 362 1.14 24.30 -3.07
CA MET A 362 1.28 24.12 -1.62
C MET A 362 2.63 24.70 -1.20
N THR A 363 2.63 25.61 -0.24
CA THR A 363 3.83 26.33 0.24
C THR A 363 4.08 26.06 1.72
N ASN A 364 5.35 26.13 2.15
CA ASN A 364 5.70 26.11 3.56
C ASN A 364 5.53 27.51 4.19
N ASN A 365 5.83 27.63 5.49
CA ASN A 365 5.79 28.91 6.23
C ASN A 365 6.73 29.99 5.66
N ASP A 366 7.74 29.63 4.88
CA ASP A 366 8.63 30.57 4.18
C ASP A 366 8.11 30.96 2.78
N ASN A 367 6.86 30.63 2.46
CA ASN A 367 6.26 30.75 1.13
C ASN A 367 7.03 29.99 0.03
N ARG A 368 7.88 29.03 0.40
CA ARG A 368 8.56 28.16 -0.57
C ARG A 368 7.60 27.08 -1.00
N LYS A 369 7.44 26.97 -2.31
CA LYS A 369 6.63 25.92 -2.92
C LYS A 369 7.20 24.54 -2.63
N ILE A 370 6.40 23.73 -1.95
CA ILE A 370 6.70 22.33 -1.61
C ILE A 370 6.22 21.41 -2.73
N LEU A 371 4.97 21.60 -3.17
CA LEU A 371 4.24 20.67 -4.04
C LEU A 371 3.28 21.45 -4.93
N ASP A 372 3.03 20.95 -6.14
CA ASP A 372 1.86 21.30 -6.93
C ASP A 372 0.79 20.22 -6.79
N ILE A 373 -0.45 20.62 -6.56
CA ILE A 373 -1.59 19.72 -6.63
C ILE A 373 -2.32 19.97 -7.95
N ILE A 374 -2.43 18.92 -8.77
CA ILE A 374 -3.24 18.93 -10.00
C ILE A 374 -4.56 18.20 -9.74
N THR A 375 -5.68 18.81 -10.12
CA THR A 375 -7.00 18.21 -9.94
C THR A 375 -7.96 18.59 -11.07
N ASN A 376 -8.99 17.77 -11.27
CA ASN A 376 -10.16 18.09 -12.09
C ASN A 376 -11.43 18.38 -11.27
N LEU A 377 -11.29 18.61 -9.95
CA LEU A 377 -12.37 19.11 -9.10
C LEU A 377 -12.77 20.52 -9.51
N GLU A 378 -14.08 20.75 -9.59
CA GLU A 378 -14.68 22.02 -10.03
C GLU A 378 -14.41 23.13 -9.00
N LYS A 379 -13.91 24.27 -9.46
CA LYS A 379 -13.51 25.39 -8.59
C LYS A 379 -14.71 25.99 -7.84
N GLU A 380 -15.89 25.90 -8.46
CA GLU A 380 -17.15 26.41 -7.94
C GLU A 380 -17.69 25.55 -6.79
N LYS A 381 -17.27 24.27 -6.71
CA LYS A 381 -17.74 23.32 -5.69
C LYS A 381 -16.71 23.06 -4.60
N HIS A 382 -15.42 23.21 -4.91
CA HIS A 382 -14.33 22.93 -3.99
C HIS A 382 -13.33 24.06 -3.99
N ASN A 383 -13.14 24.72 -2.84
CA ASN A 383 -12.13 25.78 -2.72
C ASN A 383 -10.69 25.19 -2.68
N ASP A 384 -9.66 26.04 -2.80
CA ASP A 384 -8.26 25.58 -2.88
C ASP A 384 -7.85 24.81 -1.60
N ASN A 385 -8.26 25.31 -0.43
CA ASN A 385 -7.92 24.75 0.88
C ASN A 385 -8.57 23.37 1.11
N GLU A 386 -9.80 23.17 0.65
CA GLU A 386 -10.48 21.86 0.71
C GLU A 386 -9.74 20.81 -0.12
N VAL A 387 -9.28 21.17 -1.32
CA VAL A 387 -8.52 20.25 -2.18
C VAL A 387 -7.17 19.90 -1.53
N ILE A 388 -6.49 20.88 -0.95
CA ILE A 388 -5.25 20.66 -0.19
C ILE A 388 -5.52 19.76 1.02
N ALA A 389 -6.62 20.01 1.75
CA ALA A 389 -7.01 19.20 2.90
C ALA A 389 -7.29 17.74 2.51
N TYR A 390 -8.01 17.48 1.41
CA TYR A 390 -8.20 16.11 0.91
C TYR A 390 -6.87 15.44 0.56
N TYR A 391 -5.93 16.19 -0.02
CA TYR A 391 -4.59 15.66 -0.31
C TYR A 391 -3.86 15.27 0.98
N LEU A 392 -3.84 16.17 1.97
CA LEU A 392 -3.13 15.99 3.24
C LEU A 392 -3.80 14.97 4.16
N GLU A 393 -5.11 14.76 4.05
CA GLU A 393 -5.80 13.68 4.76
C GLU A 393 -5.25 12.30 4.36
N ARG A 394 -4.90 12.16 3.08
CA ARG A 394 -4.25 10.95 2.56
C ARG A 394 -2.75 10.95 2.80
N TRP A 395 -2.11 12.11 2.65
CA TRP A 395 -0.65 12.29 2.69
C TRP A 395 -0.25 13.37 3.72
N PRO A 396 -0.37 13.09 5.02
CA PRO A 396 -0.14 14.10 6.06
C PRO A 396 1.31 14.58 6.12
N ASN A 397 2.27 13.75 5.66
CA ASN A 397 3.68 14.10 5.56
C ASN A 397 4.18 13.79 4.13
N PRO A 398 3.88 14.64 3.14
CA PRO A 398 4.10 14.31 1.73
C PRO A 398 5.58 14.08 1.41
N GLU A 399 6.51 14.82 2.01
CA GLU A 399 7.96 14.63 1.85
C GLU A 399 8.41 13.25 2.33
N ILE A 400 7.99 12.86 3.54
CA ILE A 400 8.36 11.58 4.15
C ILE A 400 7.75 10.44 3.33
N GLY A 401 6.46 10.57 2.98
CA GLY A 401 5.77 9.58 2.14
C GLY A 401 6.44 9.42 0.77
N TYR A 402 6.90 10.50 0.16
CA TYR A 402 7.63 10.44 -1.10
C TYR A 402 9.05 9.87 -0.96
N GLN A 403 9.77 10.21 0.11
CA GLN A 403 11.08 9.61 0.36
C GLN A 403 10.95 8.10 0.59
N ASP A 404 9.96 7.65 1.36
CA ASP A 404 9.63 6.23 1.53
C ASP A 404 9.30 5.55 0.19
N PHE A 405 8.53 6.24 -0.66
CA PHE A 405 8.24 5.80 -2.01
C PHE A 405 9.52 5.60 -2.84
N LEU A 406 10.46 6.56 -2.78
CA LEU A 406 11.77 6.47 -3.44
C LEU A 406 12.63 5.34 -2.89
N ASP A 407 12.67 5.18 -1.56
CA ASP A 407 13.45 4.14 -0.89
C ASP A 407 12.96 2.75 -1.28
N LYS A 408 11.63 2.55 -1.36
CA LYS A 408 11.02 1.29 -1.84
C LYS A 408 11.36 0.99 -3.29
N ILE A 409 11.43 2.02 -4.14
CA ILE A 409 11.89 1.85 -5.54
C ILE A 409 13.39 1.56 -5.58
N GLY A 410 14.21 2.28 -4.83
CA GLY A 410 15.66 2.06 -4.74
C GLY A 410 15.97 0.63 -4.29
N HIS A 411 15.28 0.18 -3.23
CA HIS A 411 15.38 -1.17 -2.70
C HIS A 411 14.88 -2.23 -3.67
N PHE A 412 13.86 -1.97 -4.49
CA PHE A 412 13.43 -2.91 -5.54
C PHE A 412 14.57 -3.26 -6.51
N HIS A 413 15.43 -2.29 -6.83
CA HIS A 413 16.57 -2.55 -7.71
C HIS A 413 17.67 -3.37 -7.03
N GLN A 414 17.73 -3.36 -5.69
CA GLN A 414 18.73 -4.10 -4.90
C GLN A 414 18.23 -5.49 -4.48
N CYS A 415 16.94 -5.63 -4.15
CA CYS A 415 16.35 -6.80 -3.51
C CYS A 415 15.52 -7.71 -4.43
N ALA A 416 15.66 -7.58 -5.75
CA ALA A 416 15.07 -8.53 -6.70
C ALA A 416 15.52 -10.00 -6.52
N GLN A 417 16.34 -10.31 -5.50
CA GLN A 417 16.86 -11.65 -5.19
C GLN A 417 16.49 -12.21 -3.80
N ILE A 418 15.91 -11.43 -2.88
CA ILE A 418 15.47 -12.01 -1.60
C ILE A 418 14.07 -12.60 -1.81
N GLU A 419 14.03 -13.90 -2.12
CA GLU A 419 12.79 -14.67 -2.17
C GLU A 419 12.13 -14.71 -0.79
N TRP A 420 11.32 -13.71 -0.47
CA TRP A 420 10.40 -13.68 0.68
C TRP A 420 9.54 -14.95 0.80
N ARG A 421 9.44 -15.74 -0.27
CA ARG A 421 8.75 -17.03 -0.31
C ARG A 421 9.40 -18.11 0.56
N GLN A 422 10.71 -18.07 0.82
CA GLN A 422 11.39 -19.20 1.46
C GLN A 422 11.21 -19.27 2.99
N LYS A 423 10.99 -18.15 3.70
CA LYS A 423 10.89 -18.17 5.17
C LYS A 423 9.60 -18.82 5.71
N ASN A 424 8.56 -19.03 4.88
CA ASN A 424 7.24 -19.42 5.36
C ASN A 424 6.59 -20.57 4.57
N ASN A 425 7.37 -21.48 3.99
CA ASN A 425 6.83 -22.76 3.56
C ASN A 425 6.46 -23.56 4.81
N VAL A 426 5.28 -23.29 5.37
CA VAL A 426 4.63 -24.19 6.31
C VAL A 426 4.32 -25.45 5.48
N GLN A 427 5.24 -26.41 5.53
CA GLN A 427 4.99 -27.75 5.02
C GLN A 427 4.00 -28.38 5.99
N PHE A 428 2.73 -28.36 5.62
CA PHE A 428 1.73 -29.19 6.28
C PHE A 428 2.11 -30.62 5.96
N GLN A 429 2.52 -31.39 6.97
CA GLN A 429 2.68 -32.82 6.78
C GLN A 429 1.29 -33.38 6.47
N GLU A 430 1.18 -34.18 5.39
CA GLU A 430 -0.11 -34.71 4.92
C GLU A 430 -0.82 -35.59 5.96
N ASP A 431 -0.08 -36.05 6.97
CA ASP A 431 -0.52 -36.89 8.11
C ASP A 431 -0.73 -36.09 9.41
N GLY A 432 -0.05 -34.95 9.59
CA GLY A 432 -0.18 -34.06 10.74
C GLY A 432 -1.39 -33.12 10.60
N GLY A 433 -2.59 -33.63 10.90
CA GLY A 433 -3.87 -32.94 10.72
C GLY A 433 -3.84 -31.44 11.08
N LEU A 434 -4.32 -30.61 10.15
CA LEU A 434 -4.44 -29.16 10.32
C LEU A 434 -5.33 -28.82 11.53
N THR A 435 -4.72 -28.43 12.64
CA THR A 435 -5.44 -28.01 13.85
C THR A 435 -5.79 -26.52 13.79
N LEU A 436 -6.80 -26.10 14.56
CA LEU A 436 -7.17 -24.68 14.67
C LEU A 436 -6.00 -23.81 15.17
N ASN A 437 -5.21 -24.29 16.14
CA ASN A 437 -4.09 -23.52 16.66
C ASN A 437 -3.03 -23.27 15.58
N VAL A 438 -2.71 -24.30 14.79
CA VAL A 438 -1.80 -24.17 13.63
C VAL A 438 -2.36 -23.16 12.62
N LEU A 439 -3.67 -23.17 12.37
CA LEU A 439 -4.32 -22.21 11.49
C LEU A 439 -4.25 -20.76 12.01
N LEU A 440 -4.56 -20.55 13.29
CA LEU A 440 -4.50 -19.23 13.93
C LEU A 440 -3.05 -18.72 14.00
N ASP A 441 -2.08 -19.60 14.27
CA ASP A 441 -0.65 -19.27 14.22
C ASP A 441 -0.19 -18.90 12.82
N TYR A 442 -0.60 -19.68 11.81
CA TYR A 442 -0.36 -19.36 10.40
C TYR A 442 -0.87 -17.96 10.09
N TRP A 443 -2.11 -17.65 10.47
CA TRP A 443 -2.69 -16.35 10.18
C TRP A 443 -2.00 -15.21 10.93
N ARG A 444 -1.66 -15.38 12.22
CA ARG A 444 -0.87 -14.38 12.97
C ARG A 444 0.46 -14.05 12.29
N ARG A 445 1.14 -15.06 11.72
CA ARG A 445 2.38 -14.85 10.95
C ARG A 445 2.13 -14.04 9.69
N GLU A 446 1.06 -14.33 8.95
CA GLU A 446 0.69 -13.55 7.76
C GLU A 446 0.34 -12.10 8.12
N LEU A 447 -0.37 -11.87 9.22
CA LEU A 447 -0.62 -10.52 9.75
C LEU A 447 0.68 -9.79 10.11
N ASN A 448 1.62 -10.48 10.76
CA ASN A 448 2.92 -9.92 11.07
C ASN A 448 3.71 -9.54 9.82
N LEU A 449 3.76 -10.41 8.81
CA LEU A 449 4.40 -10.13 7.53
C LEU A 449 3.77 -8.94 6.82
N TYR A 450 2.44 -8.80 6.91
CA TYR A 450 1.73 -7.64 6.41
C TYR A 450 2.20 -6.37 7.15
N CYS A 451 2.22 -6.37 8.48
CA CYS A 451 2.70 -5.24 9.26
C CYS A 451 4.14 -4.87 8.88
N GLN A 452 5.04 -5.84 8.78
CA GLN A 452 6.41 -5.61 8.36
C GLN A 452 6.47 -4.88 7.03
N ARG A 453 5.76 -5.41 6.03
CA ARG A 453 5.81 -4.88 4.67
C ARG A 453 5.21 -3.49 4.51
N TYR A 454 4.11 -3.19 5.20
CA TYR A 454 3.30 -2.01 4.92
C TYR A 454 3.32 -0.95 6.00
N PHE A 455 3.55 -1.34 7.26
CA PHE A 455 3.54 -0.44 8.40
C PHE A 455 4.95 -0.16 8.91
N PHE A 456 5.80 -1.18 9.07
CA PHE A 456 7.12 -0.99 9.66
C PHE A 456 8.19 -0.57 8.64
N PRO A 457 9.24 0.15 9.09
CA PRO A 457 10.34 0.56 8.22
C PRO A 457 11.13 -0.66 7.74
N LEU A 458 11.89 -0.49 6.64
CA LEU A 458 12.71 -1.56 6.03
C LEU A 458 13.64 -2.26 7.03
N SER A 459 14.14 -1.54 8.04
CA SER A 459 14.99 -2.08 9.11
C SER A 459 14.32 -3.18 9.95
N CYS A 460 12.98 -3.20 10.02
CA CYS A 460 12.20 -4.16 10.79
C CYS A 460 11.76 -5.39 9.97
N HIS A 461 12.05 -5.43 8.66
CA HIS A 461 11.56 -6.47 7.75
C HIS A 461 12.15 -7.84 8.04
N GLU A 462 13.36 -7.88 8.60
CA GLU A 462 14.05 -9.11 8.97
C GLU A 462 13.78 -9.57 10.41
N TRP A 463 13.01 -8.81 11.18
CA TRP A 463 12.72 -9.15 12.58
C TRP A 463 11.74 -10.32 12.64
N ASP A 464 11.91 -11.21 13.59
CA ASP A 464 10.92 -12.25 13.82
C ASP A 464 9.71 -11.72 14.60
N PHE A 465 8.69 -12.57 14.71
CA PHE A 465 7.46 -12.23 15.43
C PHE A 465 7.69 -11.94 16.91
N LEU A 466 8.62 -12.65 17.57
CA LEU A 466 8.87 -12.49 19.01
C LEU A 466 9.50 -11.12 19.28
N LEU A 467 10.44 -10.72 18.44
CA LEU A 467 11.10 -9.41 18.54
C LEU A 467 10.12 -8.26 18.28
N LEU A 468 9.25 -8.37 17.27
CA LEU A 468 8.18 -7.40 17.04
C LEU A 468 7.14 -7.39 18.16
N LYS A 469 6.86 -8.55 18.76
CA LYS A 469 5.96 -8.65 19.91
C LYS A 469 6.53 -7.89 21.11
N GLU A 470 7.79 -8.14 21.44
CA GLU A 470 8.50 -7.47 22.54
C GLU A 470 8.55 -5.94 22.32
N ARG A 471 8.94 -5.51 21.12
CA ARG A 471 9.20 -4.09 20.84
C ARG A 471 7.95 -3.28 20.56
N PHE A 472 6.96 -3.85 19.89
CA PHE A 472 5.78 -3.13 19.44
C PHE A 472 4.48 -3.74 19.94
N TYR A 473 4.22 -5.05 19.75
CA TYR A 473 2.88 -5.58 20.03
C TYR A 473 2.48 -5.60 21.51
N ASN A 474 3.45 -5.60 22.42
CA ASN A 474 3.21 -5.53 23.86
C ASN A 474 3.09 -4.09 24.41
N LEU A 475 3.25 -3.05 23.57
CA LEU A 475 3.12 -1.66 24.02
C LEU A 475 1.74 -1.39 24.63
N GLN A 476 1.71 -0.54 25.65
CA GLN A 476 0.45 -0.07 26.24
C GLN A 476 -0.14 1.05 25.39
N ALA A 477 -1.46 1.25 25.45
CA ALA A 477 -2.09 2.37 24.77
C ALA A 477 -3.40 2.80 25.44
N LYS A 478 -3.79 4.04 25.19
CA LYS A 478 -5.15 4.54 25.43
C LYS A 478 -5.92 4.52 24.13
N VAL A 479 -7.16 4.03 24.18
CA VAL A 479 -8.06 3.97 23.02
C VAL A 479 -9.17 5.00 23.21
N TYR A 480 -9.28 5.93 22.28
CA TYR A 480 -10.29 6.97 22.25
C TYR A 480 -11.28 6.66 21.13
N SER A 481 -12.56 6.76 21.46
CA SER A 481 -13.65 6.42 20.55
C SER A 481 -14.45 7.69 20.29
N GLU A 482 -14.30 8.23 19.09
CA GLU A 482 -15.07 9.36 18.57
C GLU A 482 -16.07 8.86 17.51
N THR A 483 -16.98 9.73 17.06
CA THR A 483 -18.05 9.36 16.12
C THR A 483 -17.51 8.83 14.78
N ALA A 484 -16.44 9.43 14.26
CA ALA A 484 -15.86 9.06 12.96
C ALA A 484 -14.45 8.44 13.07
N LEU A 485 -13.90 8.36 14.27
CA LEU A 485 -12.50 8.03 14.51
C LEU A 485 -12.36 7.12 15.73
N LEU A 486 -11.53 6.08 15.63
CA LEU A 486 -11.01 5.34 16.76
C LEU A 486 -9.50 5.57 16.82
N LYS A 487 -9.05 6.27 17.86
CA LYS A 487 -7.67 6.71 18.01
C LYS A 487 -6.95 5.86 19.05
N VAL A 488 -5.81 5.29 18.69
CA VAL A 488 -4.94 4.49 19.57
C VAL A 488 -3.67 5.29 19.85
N VAL A 489 -3.50 5.73 21.10
CA VAL A 489 -2.34 6.52 21.55
C VAL A 489 -1.44 5.66 22.41
N PHE A 490 -0.26 5.31 21.89
CA PHE A 490 0.67 4.41 22.58
C PHE A 490 1.37 5.09 23.74
N GLU A 491 1.38 4.46 24.91
CA GLU A 491 2.20 4.87 26.04
C GLU A 491 3.58 4.22 25.96
N LEU A 492 4.62 5.05 25.92
CA LEU A 492 5.98 4.60 25.65
C LEU A 492 6.74 4.40 26.97
N PRO A 493 7.51 3.30 27.10
CA PRO A 493 8.49 3.18 28.17
C PRO A 493 9.45 4.37 28.19
N LYS A 494 10.00 4.67 29.37
CA LYS A 494 11.06 5.68 29.48
C LYS A 494 12.23 5.27 28.59
N ASP A 495 12.72 6.22 27.79
CA ASP A 495 13.84 6.02 26.86
C ASP A 495 13.60 4.94 25.79
N PHE A 496 12.36 4.78 25.33
CA PHE A 496 12.00 3.81 24.29
C PHE A 496 12.88 3.96 23.02
N PRO A 497 13.76 2.99 22.70
CA PRO A 497 14.78 3.14 21.67
C PRO A 497 14.22 3.11 20.24
N HIS A 498 13.00 2.61 20.08
CA HIS A 498 12.33 2.44 18.79
C HIS A 498 11.28 3.52 18.51
N LEU A 499 11.40 4.70 19.11
CA LEU A 499 10.44 5.80 18.93
C LEU A 499 10.28 6.20 17.46
N GLN A 500 11.38 6.26 16.70
CA GLN A 500 11.34 6.62 15.28
C GLN A 500 10.63 5.54 14.45
N ASP A 501 10.96 4.26 14.69
CA ASP A 501 10.31 3.13 14.01
C ASP A 501 8.81 3.06 14.31
N LEU A 502 8.42 3.32 15.57
CA LEU A 502 7.00 3.37 15.98
C LEU A 502 6.27 4.56 15.36
N SER A 503 6.90 5.73 15.32
CA SER A 503 6.31 6.94 14.71
C SER A 503 6.07 6.72 13.22
N TYR A 504 7.05 6.14 12.53
CA TYR A 504 6.89 5.69 11.14
C TYR A 504 5.73 4.70 11.03
N ALA A 505 5.65 3.68 11.88
CA ALA A 505 4.59 2.68 11.83
C ALA A 505 3.19 3.27 12.05
N CYS A 506 3.03 4.19 13.00
CA CYS A 506 1.77 4.90 13.24
C CYS A 506 1.37 5.73 12.02
N GLN A 507 2.32 6.48 11.44
CA GLN A 507 2.10 7.24 10.21
C GLN A 507 1.61 6.33 9.08
N ARG A 508 2.27 5.19 8.85
CA ARG A 508 1.90 4.26 7.78
C ARG A 508 0.53 3.62 7.97
N VAL A 509 0.11 3.34 9.21
CA VAL A 509 -1.25 2.88 9.50
C VAL A 509 -2.28 3.97 9.16
N ASN A 510 -2.01 5.22 9.53
CA ASN A 510 -2.90 6.35 9.25
C ASN A 510 -3.05 6.60 7.74
N GLU A 511 -1.94 6.55 7.01
CA GLU A 511 -1.89 6.65 5.55
C GLU A 511 -2.56 5.45 4.85
N ALA A 512 -2.72 4.32 5.53
CA ALA A 512 -3.40 3.15 4.97
C ALA A 512 -4.93 3.30 4.96
N ASP A 513 -5.47 4.36 5.56
CA ASP A 513 -6.91 4.72 5.61
C ASP A 513 -7.81 3.54 6.00
N ILE A 514 -7.44 2.89 7.10
CA ILE A 514 -8.10 1.67 7.57
C ILE A 514 -9.36 2.04 8.36
N HIS A 515 -10.45 1.35 8.07
CA HIS A 515 -11.74 1.58 8.72
C HIS A 515 -12.19 0.33 9.49
N LEU A 516 -12.87 0.56 10.61
CA LEU A 516 -13.58 -0.46 11.37
C LEU A 516 -14.87 -0.86 10.65
N LEU A 517 -15.51 -1.94 11.12
CA LEU A 517 -16.78 -2.43 10.56
C LEU A 517 -17.91 -1.41 10.66
N ASP A 518 -17.87 -0.57 11.70
CA ASP A 518 -18.80 0.54 11.91
C ASP A 518 -18.41 1.81 11.15
N ARG A 519 -17.46 1.70 10.20
CA ARG A 519 -16.95 2.78 9.33
C ARG A 519 -16.17 3.87 10.03
N ARG A 520 -15.81 3.73 11.30
CA ARG A 520 -14.86 4.67 11.93
C ARG A 520 -13.45 4.45 11.39
N LYS A 521 -12.73 5.54 11.13
CA LYS A 521 -11.32 5.50 10.73
C LYS A 521 -10.47 5.08 11.93
N LEU A 522 -9.49 4.20 11.70
CA LEU A 522 -8.49 3.81 12.68
C LEU A 522 -7.29 4.75 12.57
N ALA A 523 -6.90 5.41 13.67
CA ALA A 523 -5.74 6.29 13.71
C ALA A 523 -4.82 5.98 14.88
N PHE A 524 -3.51 5.98 14.64
CA PHE A 524 -2.48 5.70 15.61
C PHE A 524 -1.66 6.95 15.91
N GLU A 525 -1.25 7.09 17.15
CA GLU A 525 -0.32 8.12 17.60
C GLU A 525 0.74 7.49 18.50
N ALA A 526 2.01 7.72 18.18
CA ALA A 526 3.09 7.45 19.12
C ALA A 526 2.99 8.52 20.22
N GLY A 527 2.62 8.13 21.44
CA GLY A 527 2.37 9.10 22.50
C GLY A 527 3.56 10.03 22.68
N ALA A 528 3.29 11.33 22.74
CA ALA A 528 4.31 12.32 23.07
C ALA A 528 4.95 11.92 24.41
N ARG A 529 6.28 12.07 24.52
CA ARG A 529 6.91 12.05 25.85
C ARG A 529 6.13 13.05 26.68
N ILE A 530 5.53 12.60 27.79
CA ILE A 530 4.91 13.48 28.78
C ILE A 530 6.05 14.23 29.50
N GLY A 531 6.78 15.05 28.75
CA GLY A 531 7.54 16.17 29.24
C GLY A 531 6.61 17.35 29.14
N LYS A 532 6.06 17.79 30.27
CA LYS A 532 5.36 19.07 30.38
C LYS A 532 6.25 20.15 29.75
N GLY A 533 5.98 20.61 28.52
CA GLY A 533 6.66 21.80 27.98
C GLY A 533 6.92 21.94 26.48
N ALA A 534 6.69 20.95 25.63
CA ALA A 534 6.90 21.15 24.19
C ALA A 534 5.85 20.42 23.35
N GLY A 535 4.72 21.08 23.12
CA GLY A 535 3.77 20.64 22.10
C GLY A 535 4.43 20.78 20.73
N ILE A 536 4.58 19.65 20.01
CA ILE A 536 4.75 19.69 18.56
C ILE A 536 3.39 20.12 18.02
N SER A 537 3.29 21.40 17.73
CA SER A 537 2.14 22.01 17.08
C SER A 537 2.06 21.48 15.64
N LEU A 538 0.91 20.93 15.27
CA LEU A 538 0.53 20.66 13.88
C LEU A 538 0.17 21.95 13.13
N ASP A 539 0.32 23.14 13.75
CA ASP A 539 0.01 24.45 13.17
C ASP A 539 1.09 24.94 12.18
N GLY A 540 2.02 24.08 11.79
CA GLY A 540 3.15 24.40 10.91
C GLY A 540 2.85 24.35 9.40
N ILE A 541 1.64 23.97 9.00
CA ILE A 541 1.21 23.94 7.59
C ILE A 541 0.01 24.87 7.46
N ASN A 542 0.26 26.09 6.98
CA ASN A 542 -0.81 27.04 6.65
C ASN A 542 -1.39 26.63 5.27
N PRO A 543 -2.71 26.33 5.15
CA PRO A 543 -3.34 25.99 3.88
C PRO A 543 -3.32 27.14 2.86
#